data_AF-A0A948RVW5-F1
#
_entry.id   AF-A0A948RVW5-F1
#
_cell.length_a   1.000
_cell.length_b   1.000
_cell.length_c   1.000
_cell.angle_alpha   90.00
_cell.angle_beta   90.00
_cell.angle_gamma   90.00
#
_symmetry.space_group_name_H-M   'P 1'
#
loop_
_entity.id
_entity.type
_entity.pdbx_description
1 polymer ?
#
loop_
_entity_poly.entity_id
_entity_poly.type
_entity_poly.pdbx_seq_one_letter_code
_entity_poly.pdbx_strand_id
1 'polypeptide(L)'
;MDKPIIAIDTRERLPYDFPLSQIKTLKTGDYSIIGLEDRVAVERKTTADAFSSLGRYRSRFRAEVERLSNYGYAAIVVEASIPDLLKPPPFSRMNPKAVINSLLGWSVRYGVNIIFAGDRQYGNAITRTLLEKYWKYYGDEVNDRIS
;
A
#
# COMPACT_ATOMS: atom_id res chain seq x y z
N MET A 1 24.48 4.00 -3.48
CA MET A 1 23.14 4.53 -3.77
C MET A 1 22.63 5.25 -2.56
N ASP A 2 22.29 6.52 -2.71
CA ASP A 2 21.56 7.27 -1.70
C ASP A 2 20.20 6.62 -1.44
N LYS A 3 19.68 6.78 -0.22
CA LYS A 3 18.35 6.30 0.14
C LYS A 3 17.27 7.19 -0.48
N PRO A 4 16.13 6.64 -0.91
CA PRO A 4 15.04 7.45 -1.44
C PRO A 4 14.41 8.31 -0.35
N ILE A 5 13.89 9.48 -0.75
CA ILE A 5 12.97 10.26 0.10
C ILE A 5 11.56 9.68 -0.11
N ILE A 6 10.94 9.20 0.96
CA ILE A 6 9.60 8.61 0.91
C ILE A 6 8.56 9.72 0.89
N ALA A 7 7.71 9.72 -0.13
CA ALA A 7 6.54 10.59 -0.19
C ALA A 7 5.42 10.00 0.67
N ILE A 8 4.82 10.82 1.53
CA ILE A 8 3.66 10.47 2.36
C ILE A 8 2.47 11.29 1.88
N ASP A 9 1.36 10.63 1.55
CA ASP A 9 0.17 11.31 1.08
C ASP A 9 -0.41 12.25 2.13
N THR A 10 -0.78 13.46 1.71
CA THR A 10 -1.40 14.50 2.58
C THR A 10 -2.67 14.05 3.32
N ARG A 11 -3.37 13.02 2.83
CA ARG A 11 -4.62 12.51 3.42
C ARG A 11 -4.37 11.40 4.44
N GLU A 12 -3.15 10.88 4.54
CA GLU A 12 -2.83 9.81 5.47
C GLU A 12 -2.77 10.35 6.91
N ARG A 13 -3.72 9.93 7.74
CA ARG A 13 -3.93 10.54 9.07
C ARG A 13 -3.02 9.98 10.15
N LEU A 14 -2.60 8.74 10.00
CA LEU A 14 -1.71 8.04 10.94
C LEU A 14 -0.51 7.47 10.17
N PRO A 15 0.31 8.34 9.58
CA PRO A 15 1.39 7.92 8.70
C PRO A 15 2.38 7.04 9.44
N TYR A 16 2.99 6.13 8.71
CA TYR A 16 4.20 5.45 9.15
C TYR A 16 5.34 6.43 9.38
N ASP A 17 6.31 6.02 10.21
CA ASP A 17 7.48 6.82 10.49
C ASP A 17 8.63 6.40 9.56
N PHE A 18 9.21 7.37 8.87
CA PHE A 18 10.30 7.17 7.93
C PHE A 18 11.38 8.24 8.13
N PRO A 19 12.66 7.84 8.29
CA PRO A 19 13.75 8.80 8.55
C PRO A 19 13.93 9.87 7.48
N LEU A 20 13.71 9.54 6.21
CA LEU A 20 13.76 10.46 5.07
C LEU A 20 12.39 10.46 4.40
N SER A 21 11.58 11.47 4.72
CA SER A 21 10.24 11.58 4.16
C SER A 21 9.80 13.01 3.95
N GLN A 22 8.80 13.17 3.07
CA GLN A 22 8.17 14.43 2.77
C GLN A 22 6.66 14.22 2.56
N ILE A 23 5.85 15.10 3.17
CA ILE A 23 4.41 15.16 2.90
C ILE A 23 4.18 15.73 1.49
N LYS A 24 3.40 15.02 0.66
CA LYS A 24 3.07 15.43 -0.71
C LYS A 24 1.72 14.87 -1.13
N THR A 25 0.98 15.56 -1.99
CA THR A 25 -0.26 15.00 -2.56
C THR A 25 0.07 13.94 -3.59
N LEU A 26 -0.39 12.70 -3.38
CA LEU A 26 -0.25 11.59 -4.33
C LEU A 26 -1.55 11.40 -5.12
N LYS A 27 -1.42 10.93 -6.37
CA LYS A 27 -2.58 10.60 -7.20
C LYS A 27 -3.33 9.38 -6.64
N THR A 28 -2.60 8.38 -6.16
CA THR A 28 -3.12 7.16 -5.54
C THR A 28 -2.06 6.54 -4.62
N GLY A 29 -2.48 5.77 -3.62
CA GLY A 29 -1.60 5.22 -2.59
C GLY A 29 -1.35 6.21 -1.45
N ASP A 30 -0.88 5.69 -0.32
CA ASP A 30 -0.51 6.46 0.87
C ASP A 30 0.98 6.80 0.89
N TYR A 31 1.80 5.97 0.25
CA TYR A 31 3.25 6.13 0.21
C TYR A 31 3.83 5.89 -1.18
N SER A 32 4.89 6.63 -1.49
CA SER A 32 5.66 6.48 -2.73
C SER A 32 7.09 6.98 -2.54
N ILE A 33 7.84 7.18 -3.62
CA ILE A 33 9.18 7.78 -3.64
C ILE A 33 9.11 9.11 -4.38
N ILE A 34 9.73 10.15 -3.83
CA ILE A 34 9.84 11.46 -4.50
C ILE A 34 10.57 11.31 -5.84
N GLY A 35 9.97 11.82 -6.91
CA GLY A 35 10.46 11.69 -8.29
C GLY A 35 10.02 10.42 -9.02
N LEU A 36 9.34 9.49 -8.33
CA LEU A 36 8.81 8.23 -8.85
C LEU A 36 7.34 8.00 -8.45
N GLU A 37 6.60 9.08 -8.19
CA GLU A 37 5.23 9.04 -7.65
C GLU A 37 4.19 8.42 -8.58
N ASP A 38 4.54 8.21 -9.85
CA ASP A 38 3.75 7.54 -10.87
C ASP A 38 4.25 6.11 -11.19
N ARG A 39 5.33 5.66 -10.55
CA ARG A 39 5.97 4.36 -10.81
C ARG A 39 5.77 3.35 -9.70
N VAL A 40 5.85 3.79 -8.45
CA VAL A 40 5.66 2.92 -7.29
C VAL A 40 4.64 3.50 -6.32
N ALA A 41 3.77 2.67 -5.76
CA ALA A 41 2.83 3.10 -4.72
C ALA A 41 2.61 1.99 -3.69
N VAL A 42 2.47 2.39 -2.43
CA VAL A 42 2.01 1.53 -1.35
C VAL A 42 0.74 2.12 -0.74
N GLU A 43 -0.30 1.32 -0.70
CA GLU A 43 -1.56 1.60 0.00
C GLU A 43 -1.53 0.88 1.35
N ARG A 44 -1.75 1.59 2.45
CA ARG A 44 -1.81 1.03 3.79
C ARG A 44 -3.26 0.73 4.14
N LYS A 45 -3.48 -0.46 4.72
CA LYS A 45 -4.81 -0.88 5.17
C LYS A 45 -4.74 -1.42 6.59
N THR A 46 -5.56 -0.88 7.48
CA THR A 46 -5.81 -1.55 8.77
C THR A 46 -6.76 -2.74 8.59
N THR A 47 -6.87 -3.60 9.59
CA THR A 47 -7.91 -4.65 9.64
C THR A 47 -9.30 -4.05 9.44
N ALA A 48 -9.63 -2.98 10.17
CA ALA A 48 -10.93 -2.32 10.09
C ALA A 48 -11.22 -1.79 8.67
N ASP A 49 -10.21 -1.21 8.03
CA ASP A 49 -10.33 -0.67 6.68
C ASP A 49 -10.46 -1.79 5.64
N ALA A 50 -9.75 -2.91 5.79
CA ALA A 50 -9.88 -4.04 4.87
C ALA A 50 -11.31 -4.59 4.86
N PHE A 51 -11.93 -4.76 6.02
CA PHE A 51 -13.33 -5.18 6.14
C PHE A 51 -14.30 -4.11 5.61
N SER A 52 -14.10 -2.84 5.96
CA SER A 52 -14.99 -1.76 5.53
C SER A 52 -14.94 -1.54 4.01
N SER A 53 -13.74 -1.63 3.44
CA SER A 53 -13.48 -1.43 2.02
C SER A 53 -13.99 -2.56 1.16
N LEU A 54 -14.13 -3.77 1.70
CA LEU A 54 -14.66 -4.92 0.96
C LEU A 54 -16.17 -5.12 1.14
N GLY A 55 -16.76 -4.43 2.11
CA GLY A 55 -18.20 -4.34 2.33
C GLY A 55 -18.75 -3.02 1.78
N ARG A 56 -18.99 -2.06 2.68
CA ARG A 56 -19.68 -0.79 2.38
C ARG A 56 -19.01 0.03 1.27
N TYR A 57 -17.67 0.05 1.23
CA TYR A 57 -16.92 0.94 0.32
C TYR A 57 -16.27 0.20 -0.86
N ARG A 58 -16.81 -0.97 -1.25
CA ARG A 58 -16.24 -1.84 -2.29
C ARG A 58 -16.05 -1.18 -3.64
N SER A 59 -17.00 -0.38 -4.11
CA SER A 59 -16.91 0.32 -5.39
C SER A 59 -15.75 1.31 -5.41
N ARG A 60 -15.64 2.13 -4.34
CA ARG A 60 -14.54 3.08 -4.17
C ARG A 60 -13.19 2.37 -4.11
N PHE A 61 -13.09 1.29 -3.33
CA PHE A 61 -11.82 0.58 -3.20
C PHE A 61 -11.41 -0.11 -4.50
N ARG A 62 -12.36 -0.67 -5.26
CA ARG A 62 -12.08 -1.20 -6.60
C ARG A 62 -11.46 -0.13 -7.52
N ALA A 63 -12.02 1.09 -7.53
CA ALA A 63 -11.49 2.17 -8.35
C ALA A 63 -10.07 2.59 -7.93
N GLU A 64 -9.72 2.43 -6.65
CA GLU A 64 -8.37 2.65 -6.13
C GLU A 64 -7.39 1.58 -6.61
N VAL A 65 -7.78 0.31 -6.52
CA VAL A 65 -6.98 -0.81 -7.06
C VAL A 65 -6.79 -0.68 -8.58
N GLU A 66 -7.82 -0.25 -9.31
CA GLU A 66 -7.73 0.01 -10.76
C GLU A 66 -6.80 1.18 -11.11
N ARG A 67 -6.63 2.16 -10.21
CA ARG A 67 -5.60 3.20 -10.40
C ARG A 67 -4.21 2.64 -10.11
N LEU A 68 -4.06 1.91 -9.00
CA LEU A 68 -2.81 1.27 -8.59
C LEU A 68 -2.27 0.30 -9.64
N SER A 69 -3.14 -0.39 -10.39
CA SER A 69 -2.71 -1.32 -11.44
C SER A 69 -2.00 -0.67 -12.64
N ASN A 70 -2.00 0.66 -12.74
CA ASN A 70 -1.26 1.38 -13.79
C ASN A 70 0.19 1.71 -13.38
N TYR A 71 0.58 1.38 -12.14
CA TYR A 71 1.93 1.63 -11.64
C TYR A 71 2.85 0.47 -12.02
N GLY A 72 4.15 0.76 -12.20
CA GLY A 72 5.16 -0.27 -12.44
C GLY A 72 5.26 -1.25 -11.27
N TYR A 73 5.04 -0.77 -10.04
CA TYR A 73 4.85 -1.60 -8.87
C TYR A 73 3.83 -1.00 -7.92
N ALA A 74 2.84 -1.78 -7.50
CA ALA A 74 1.91 -1.39 -6.45
C ALA A 74 1.74 -2.51 -5.42
N ALA A 75 1.58 -2.11 -4.16
CA ALA A 75 1.26 -3.02 -3.07
C ALA A 75 0.20 -2.44 -2.13
N ILE A 76 -0.69 -3.30 -1.64
CA ILE A 76 -1.54 -3.03 -0.48
C ILE A 76 -0.91 -3.76 0.71
N VAL A 77 -0.46 -3.00 1.70
CA VAL A 77 0.11 -3.52 2.95
C VAL A 77 -1.00 -3.50 4.00
N VAL A 78 -1.45 -4.69 4.37
CA VAL A 78 -2.49 -4.88 5.39
C VAL A 78 -1.81 -5.12 6.74
N GLU A 79 -2.14 -4.30 7.75
CA GLU A 79 -1.62 -4.38 9.13
C GLU A 79 -2.28 -5.53 9.92
N ALA A 80 -2.32 -6.71 9.33
CA ALA A 80 -2.91 -7.90 9.90
C ALA A 80 -2.22 -9.14 9.33
N SER A 81 -2.13 -10.20 10.12
CA SER A 81 -1.86 -11.53 9.60
C SER A 81 -3.15 -12.17 9.06
N ILE A 82 -3.04 -13.27 8.33
CA ILE A 82 -4.21 -14.06 7.93
C ILE A 82 -5.01 -14.54 9.16
N PRO A 83 -4.38 -15.12 10.21
CA PRO A 83 -5.08 -15.44 11.46
C PRO A 83 -5.83 -14.27 12.11
N ASP A 84 -5.27 -13.06 12.04
CA ASP A 84 -5.94 -11.87 12.58
C ASP A 84 -7.16 -11.50 11.75
N LEU A 85 -7.06 -11.56 10.42
CA LEU A 85 -8.20 -11.32 9.53
C LEU A 85 -9.33 -12.32 9.72
N LEU A 86 -9.04 -13.55 10.15
CA LEU A 86 -10.08 -14.54 10.49
C LEU A 86 -10.92 -14.15 11.72
N LYS A 87 -10.49 -13.13 12.47
CA LYS A 87 -11.22 -12.56 13.61
C LYS A 87 -11.79 -11.19 13.18
N PRO A 88 -13.04 -11.14 12.67
CA PRO A 88 -13.60 -9.91 12.15
C PRO A 88 -13.76 -8.85 13.25
N PRO A 89 -13.61 -7.55 12.94
CA PRO A 89 -13.94 -6.48 13.88
C PRO A 89 -15.40 -6.58 14.36
N PRO A 90 -15.72 -6.18 15.60
CA PRO A 90 -17.07 -6.36 16.17
C PRO A 90 -18.20 -5.72 15.35
N PHE A 91 -17.89 -4.66 14.59
CA PHE A 91 -18.86 -3.96 13.75
C PHE A 91 -19.10 -4.63 12.38
N SER A 92 -18.32 -5.64 12.01
CA SER A 92 -18.37 -6.28 10.69
C SER A 92 -19.20 -7.56 10.72
N ARG A 93 -20.12 -7.70 9.76
CA ARG A 93 -20.87 -8.93 9.50
C ARG A 93 -20.32 -9.75 8.34
N MET A 94 -19.20 -9.32 7.75
CA MET A 94 -18.63 -10.00 6.60
C MET A 94 -17.98 -11.33 7.00
N ASN A 95 -18.10 -12.32 6.12
CA ASN A 95 -17.32 -13.54 6.23
C ASN A 95 -15.82 -13.22 6.03
N PRO A 96 -14.96 -13.47 7.03
CA PRO A 96 -13.51 -13.24 6.91
C PRO A 96 -12.85 -13.90 5.71
N LYS A 97 -13.30 -15.11 5.33
CA LYS A 97 -12.77 -15.80 4.16
C LYS A 97 -13.09 -15.05 2.86
N ALA A 98 -14.23 -14.39 2.78
CA ALA A 98 -14.60 -13.59 1.61
C ALA A 98 -13.73 -12.32 1.48
N VAL A 99 -13.30 -11.75 2.61
CA VAL A 99 -12.37 -10.62 2.65
C VAL A 99 -11.01 -11.05 2.10
N ILE A 100 -10.44 -12.13 2.63
CA ILE A 100 -9.16 -12.69 2.16
C ILE A 100 -9.23 -13.06 0.68
N ASN A 101 -10.28 -13.79 0.26
CA ASN A 101 -10.49 -14.16 -1.14
C ASN A 101 -10.60 -12.95 -2.07
N SER A 102 -11.21 -11.85 -1.61
CA SER A 102 -11.29 -10.64 -2.43
C SER A 102 -9.94 -9.96 -2.58
N LEU A 103 -9.14 -9.85 -1.51
CA LEU A 103 -7.79 -9.29 -1.58
C LEU A 103 -6.92 -10.10 -2.55
N LEU A 104 -6.89 -11.42 -2.40
CA LEU A 104 -6.13 -12.31 -3.29
C LEU A 104 -6.67 -12.27 -4.73
N GLY A 105 -7.99 -12.23 -4.91
CA GLY A 105 -8.60 -12.11 -6.24
C GLY A 105 -8.23 -10.81 -6.95
N TRP A 106 -8.03 -9.72 -6.21
CA TRP A 106 -7.53 -8.47 -6.77
C TRP A 106 -6.05 -8.49 -7.11
N SER A 107 -5.23 -9.18 -6.30
CA SER A 107 -3.83 -9.44 -6.67
C SER A 107 -3.74 -10.08 -8.05
N VAL A 108 -4.52 -11.15 -8.26
CA VAL A 108 -4.53 -11.88 -9.54
C VAL A 108 -5.09 -11.01 -10.68
N ARG A 109 -6.18 -10.28 -10.45
CA ARG A 109 -6.88 -9.54 -11.51
C ARG A 109 -6.15 -8.27 -11.94
N TYR A 110 -5.52 -7.58 -11.00
CA TYR A 110 -5.00 -6.23 -11.20
C TYR A 110 -3.49 -6.14 -11.06
N GLY A 111 -2.81 -7.23 -10.72
CA GLY A 111 -1.36 -7.25 -10.52
C GLY A 111 -0.88 -6.44 -9.30
N VAL A 112 -1.79 -6.07 -8.39
CA VAL A 112 -1.46 -5.31 -7.18
C VAL A 112 -1.09 -6.27 -6.06
N ASN A 113 0.15 -6.20 -5.57
CA ASN A 113 0.64 -7.09 -4.54
C ASN A 113 -0.14 -6.91 -3.24
N ILE A 114 -0.45 -8.01 -2.54
CA ILE A 114 -1.08 -7.97 -1.21
C ILE A 114 -0.09 -8.51 -0.20
N ILE A 115 0.24 -7.70 0.81
CA ILE A 115 1.17 -8.10 1.87
C ILE A 115 0.44 -8.06 3.20
N PHE A 116 0.38 -9.20 3.88
CA PHE A 116 -0.16 -9.33 5.23
C PHE A 116 0.97 -9.13 6.24
N ALA A 117 1.06 -7.94 6.80
CA ALA A 117 2.21 -7.52 7.60
C ALA A 117 2.18 -8.03 9.06
N GLY A 118 1.03 -8.52 9.54
CA GLY A 118 0.87 -8.85 10.96
C GLY A 118 0.37 -7.66 11.77
N ASP A 119 1.17 -6.61 11.88
CA ASP A 119 0.80 -5.40 12.62
C ASP A 119 1.32 -4.11 11.97
N ARG A 120 1.07 -2.98 12.63
CA ARG A 120 1.52 -1.65 12.20
C ARG A 120 3.04 -1.52 12.13
N GLN A 121 3.77 -2.09 13.09
CA GLN A 121 5.22 -1.97 13.16
C GLN A 121 5.86 -2.71 11.96
N TYR A 122 5.40 -3.93 11.68
CA TYR A 122 5.85 -4.67 10.51
C TYR A 122 5.35 -4.03 9.21
N GLY A 123 4.14 -3.46 9.19
CA GLY A 123 3.63 -2.71 8.04
C GLY A 123 4.54 -1.53 7.65
N ASN A 124 5.00 -0.77 8.64
CA ASN A 124 5.97 0.31 8.45
C ASN A 124 7.30 -0.23 7.90
N ALA A 125 7.85 -1.29 8.50
CA ALA A 125 9.14 -1.85 8.12
C ALA A 125 9.12 -2.44 6.69
N ILE A 126 8.05 -3.15 6.34
CA ILE A 126 7.82 -3.71 5.00
C ILE A 126 7.68 -2.58 3.98
N THR A 127 6.83 -1.58 4.26
CA THR A 127 6.62 -0.44 3.35
C THR A 127 7.94 0.26 3.05
N ARG A 128 8.71 0.58 4.09
CA ARG A 128 10.04 1.18 3.93
C ARG A 128 10.96 0.31 3.09
N THR A 129 11.09 -0.96 3.44
CA THR A 129 12.00 -1.89 2.77
C THR A 129 11.63 -2.06 1.31
N LEU A 130 10.33 -2.17 1.01
CA LEU A 130 9.81 -2.32 -0.34
C LEU A 130 10.18 -1.11 -1.21
N LEU A 131 9.94 0.11 -0.71
CA LEU A 131 10.31 1.34 -1.43
C LEU A 131 11.84 1.47 -1.59
N GLU A 132 12.63 1.15 -0.56
CA GLU A 132 14.09 1.11 -0.65
C GLU A 132 14.58 0.07 -1.68
N LYS A 133 13.93 -1.10 -1.79
CA LYS A 133 14.25 -2.10 -2.82
C LYS A 133 13.85 -1.65 -4.21
N TYR A 134 12.67 -1.05 -4.36
CA TYR A 134 12.25 -0.49 -5.65
C TYR A 134 13.26 0.57 -6.13
N TRP A 135 13.65 1.49 -5.25
CA TRP A 135 14.70 2.48 -5.52
C TRP A 135 16.03 1.83 -5.94
N LYS A 136 16.47 0.79 -5.22
CA LYS A 136 17.71 0.10 -5.56
C LYS A 136 17.70 -0.48 -6.98
N TYR A 137 16.56 -0.96 -7.47
CA TYR A 137 16.48 -1.63 -8.78
C TYR A 137 16.08 -0.69 -9.92
N TYR A 138 15.39 0.41 -9.63
CA TYR A 138 14.80 1.28 -10.66
C TYR A 138 15.09 2.78 -10.44
N GLY A 139 15.83 3.14 -9.38
CA GLY A 139 16.11 4.53 -9.02
C GLY A 139 17.11 5.24 -9.95
N ASP A 140 18.00 4.49 -10.60
CA ASP A 140 18.98 5.07 -11.53
C ASP A 140 18.33 5.68 -12.79
N GLU A 141 17.12 5.22 -13.18
CA GLU A 141 16.35 5.83 -14.27
C GLU A 141 15.94 7.29 -14.02
N VAL A 142 16.01 7.75 -12.76
CA VAL A 142 15.70 9.12 -12.34
C VAL A 142 16.94 10.00 -12.37
N ASN A 143 18.09 9.46 -11.99
CA ASN A 143 19.35 10.21 -11.96
C ASN A 143 19.80 10.60 -13.37
N ASP A 144 19.62 9.72 -14.35
CA ASP A 144 19.99 9.96 -15.76
C ASP A 144 19.10 10.98 -16.50
N ARG A 145 17.98 11.43 -15.88
CA ARG A 145 17.09 12.46 -16.47
C ARG A 145 17.38 13.87 -15.97
N ILE A 146 18.27 14.01 -15.00
CA ILE A 146 18.61 15.28 -14.34
C ILE A 146 20.10 15.64 -14.58
N SER A 147 20.92 14.71 -15.08
CA SER A 147 22.23 14.94 -15.67
C SER A 147 22.17 15.35 -17.15
#